data_AF-A0A935SA18-F1
#
_entry.id   AF-A0A935SA18-F1
#
_cell.length_a   1.000
_cell.length_b   1.000
_cell.length_c   1.000
_cell.angle_alpha   90.00
_cell.angle_beta   90.00
_cell.angle_gamma   90.00
#
_symmetry.space_group_name_H-M   'P 1'
#
loop_
_entity.id
_entity.type
_entity.pdbx_description
1 polymer ?
#
loop_
_entity_poly.entity_id
_entity_poly.type
_entity_poly.pdbx_seq_one_letter_code
_entity_poly.pdbx_strand_id
1 'polypeptide(L)'
;MCKFNFNNKYGVYLHDTNSKRYFKTFYRYQSHGCIRLDKYYEMARFVIREDTLKLPYDTLDEWLKRPVQQKITPKKPLPIFVRYYTAQTDSNMNLRFFIDVYRRDEYMIKKLYRKN
;
A
#
# COMPACT_ATOMS: atom_id res chain seq x y z
N MET A 1 -4.52 5.88 -14.29
CA MET A 1 -3.67 5.88 -13.06
C MET A 1 -4.55 6.19 -11.86
N CYS A 2 -4.38 5.49 -10.74
CA CYS A 2 -5.08 5.78 -9.48
C CYS A 2 -4.11 6.26 -8.38
N LYS A 3 -4.61 7.14 -7.51
CA LYS A 3 -3.93 7.60 -6.30
C LYS A 3 -4.88 7.49 -5.10
N PHE A 4 -4.40 6.87 -4.03
CA PHE A 4 -5.14 6.67 -2.78
C PHE A 4 -4.47 7.46 -1.68
N ASN A 5 -5.08 8.60 -1.34
CA ASN A 5 -4.60 9.42 -0.24
C ASN A 5 -5.08 8.86 1.09
N PHE A 6 -4.22 8.91 2.09
CA PHE A 6 -4.57 8.55 3.47
C PHE A 6 -3.83 9.47 4.43
N ASN A 7 -4.41 9.70 5.60
CA ASN A 7 -3.85 10.64 6.57
C ASN A 7 -2.54 10.09 7.16
N ASN A 8 -1.44 10.82 6.95
CA ASN A 8 -0.15 10.55 7.58
C ASN A 8 0.72 11.81 7.53
N LYS A 9 1.66 11.94 8.48
CA LYS A 9 2.55 13.10 8.58
C LYS A 9 3.68 13.16 7.54
N TYR A 10 3.77 12.17 6.65
CA TYR A 10 4.90 11.99 5.74
C TYR A 10 4.56 12.34 4.28
N GLY A 11 3.31 12.72 4.00
CA GLY A 11 2.86 13.00 2.62
C GLY A 11 2.85 11.75 1.72
N VAL A 12 2.90 10.55 2.30
CA VAL A 12 2.93 9.28 1.56
C VAL A 12 1.52 8.88 1.13
N TYR A 13 1.40 8.23 -0.02
CA TYR A 13 0.14 7.71 -0.56
C TYR A 13 0.36 6.38 -1.28
N LEU A 14 -0.72 5.64 -1.52
CA LEU A 14 -0.68 4.46 -2.38
C LEU A 14 -1.02 4.87 -3.81
N HIS A 15 -0.38 4.28 -4.81
CA HIS A 15 -0.65 4.65 -6.20
C HIS A 15 -0.31 3.55 -7.21
N ASP A 16 -0.88 3.67 -8.40
CA ASP A 16 -0.52 2.88 -9.57
C ASP A 16 0.86 3.27 -10.14
N THR A 17 1.45 2.40 -10.97
CA THR A 17 2.75 2.60 -11.61
C THR A 17 2.80 1.96 -13.00
N ASN A 18 3.39 2.65 -13.98
CA ASN A 18 3.69 2.06 -15.28
C ASN A 18 4.78 0.98 -15.20
N SER A 19 5.54 0.94 -14.11
CA SER A 19 6.69 0.04 -13.94
C SER A 19 6.29 -1.29 -13.28
N LYS A 20 5.23 -1.93 -13.79
CA LYS A 20 4.67 -3.19 -13.23
C LYS A 20 5.69 -4.33 -13.15
N ARG A 21 6.70 -4.34 -14.03
CA ARG A 21 7.76 -5.35 -14.04
C ARG A 21 8.47 -5.52 -12.69
N TYR A 22 8.57 -4.47 -11.89
CA TYR A 22 9.23 -4.52 -10.59
C TYR A 22 8.43 -5.30 -9.53
N PHE A 23 7.16 -5.62 -9.77
CA PHE A 23 6.44 -6.53 -8.88
C PHE A 23 6.89 -7.99 -9.03
N LYS A 24 7.59 -8.33 -10.12
CA LYS A 24 8.15 -9.68 -10.34
C LYS A 24 9.55 -9.86 -9.75
N THR A 25 10.16 -8.80 -9.22
CA THR A 25 11.49 -8.88 -8.62
C THR A 25 11.39 -9.22 -7.13
N PHE A 26 12.43 -9.89 -6.61
CA PHE A 26 12.56 -10.14 -5.19
C PHE A 26 12.66 -8.83 -4.39
N TYR A 27 13.51 -7.91 -4.85
CA TYR A 27 13.68 -6.58 -4.25
C TYR A 27 12.65 -5.59 -4.80
N ARG A 28 11.71 -5.14 -3.95
CA ARG A 28 10.60 -4.24 -4.35
C ARG A 28 10.65 -2.85 -3.71
N TYR A 29 11.70 -2.53 -2.96
CA TYR A 29 11.93 -1.22 -2.33
C TYR A 29 12.46 -0.15 -3.31
N GLN A 30 11.94 -0.10 -4.54
CA GLN A 30 12.46 0.74 -5.62
C GLN A 30 11.64 2.03 -5.83
N SER A 31 11.14 2.60 -4.75
CA SER A 31 10.33 3.83 -4.77
C SER A 31 11.03 4.95 -4.01
N HIS A 32 10.67 6.20 -4.34
CA HIS A 32 11.11 7.39 -3.60
C HIS A 32 10.25 7.68 -2.35
N GLY A 33 9.54 6.67 -1.83
CA GLY A 33 8.78 6.75 -0.57
C GLY A 33 7.28 6.47 -0.68
N CYS A 34 6.66 6.65 -1.86
CA CYS A 34 5.24 6.29 -2.06
C CYS A 34 5.04 4.81 -2.33
N ILE A 35 3.92 4.25 -1.88
CA ILE A 35 3.64 2.82 -1.95
C ILE A 35 2.98 2.49 -3.30
N ARG A 36 3.69 1.75 -4.16
CA ARG A 36 3.15 1.31 -5.45
C ARG A 36 2.26 0.09 -5.28
N LEU A 37 1.13 0.06 -5.99
CA LEU A 37 0.19 -1.05 -6.03
C LEU A 37 0.27 -1.80 -7.36
N ASP A 38 0.43 -3.12 -7.28
CA ASP A 38 0.33 -4.00 -8.45
C ASP A 38 -1.13 -4.05 -8.93
N LYS A 39 -2.01 -4.42 -7.99
CA LYS A 39 -3.46 -4.57 -8.13
C LYS A 39 -4.23 -3.30 -7.72
N TYR A 40 -3.87 -2.16 -8.33
CA TYR A 40 -4.47 -0.87 -7.99
C TYR A 40 -5.97 -0.82 -8.35
N TYR A 41 -6.38 -1.53 -9.41
CA TYR A 41 -7.75 -1.54 -9.89
C TYR A 41 -8.67 -2.28 -8.90
N GLU A 42 -8.22 -3.41 -8.37
CA GLU A 42 -8.91 -4.16 -7.33
C GLU A 42 -8.99 -3.37 -6.03
N MET A 43 -7.93 -2.62 -5.67
CA MET A 43 -7.98 -1.68 -4.54
C MET A 43 -9.02 -0.57 -4.77
N ALA A 44 -9.07 0.03 -5.96
CA ALA A 44 -10.08 1.04 -6.29
C ALA A 44 -11.49 0.51 -6.15
N ARG A 45 -11.77 -0.67 -6.72
CA ARG A 45 -13.07 -1.35 -6.58
C ARG A 45 -13.40 -1.64 -5.11
N PHE A 46 -12.43 -2.15 -4.34
CA PHE A 46 -12.64 -2.46 -2.93
C PHE A 46 -12.99 -1.21 -2.11
N VAL A 47 -12.32 -0.09 -2.36
CA VAL A 47 -12.57 1.18 -1.65
C VAL A 47 -13.96 1.75 -1.96
N ILE A 48 -14.43 1.66 -3.22
CA ILE A 48 -15.71 2.25 -3.63
C ILE A 48 -16.92 1.31 -3.48
N ARG A 49 -16.71 0.02 -3.19
CA ARG A 49 -17.78 -0.99 -3.17
C ARG A 49 -18.93 -0.69 -2.18
N GLU A 50 -18.59 -0.06 -1.06
CA GLU A 50 -19.54 0.30 0.01
C GLU A 50 -20.01 1.76 -0.10
N ASP A 51 -19.59 2.48 -1.14
CA ASP A 51 -19.98 3.87 -1.34
C ASP A 51 -21.37 3.92 -1.99
N THR A 52 -22.24 4.81 -1.51
CA THR A 52 -23.62 4.94 -1.98
C THR A 52 -23.71 5.58 -3.37
N LEU A 53 -22.60 5.78 -4.07
CA LEU A 53 -22.60 6.35 -5.41
C LEU A 53 -23.45 5.50 -6.40
N LYS A 54 -23.86 4.28 -6.01
CA LYS A 54 -24.65 3.34 -6.84
C LYS A 54 -24.08 3.26 -8.26
N LEU A 55 -22.75 3.26 -8.35
CA LEU A 55 -22.10 3.29 -9.64
C LEU A 55 -22.27 1.91 -10.27
N PRO A 56 -22.76 1.83 -11.52
CA PRO A 56 -22.71 0.59 -12.26
C PRO A 56 -21.25 0.11 -12.39
N TYR A 57 -21.09 -1.21 -12.53
CA TYR A 57 -19.80 -1.89 -12.46
C TYR A 57 -18.74 -1.31 -13.42
N ASP A 58 -19.20 -0.82 -14.57
CA ASP A 58 -18.43 -0.19 -15.65
C ASP A 58 -17.95 1.24 -15.36
N THR A 59 -18.48 1.90 -14.33
CA THR A 59 -18.17 3.32 -14.08
C THR A 59 -16.69 3.56 -13.80
N LEU A 60 -16.04 2.66 -13.04
CA LEU A 60 -14.61 2.81 -12.77
C LEU A 60 -13.79 2.68 -14.06
N ASP A 61 -14.18 1.77 -14.95
CA ASP A 61 -13.52 1.59 -16.25
C ASP A 61 -13.71 2.82 -17.14
N GLU A 62 -14.90 3.39 -17.16
CA GLU A 62 -15.15 4.63 -17.88
C GLU A 62 -14.32 5.78 -17.35
N TRP A 63 -14.27 5.96 -16.03
CA TRP A 63 -13.48 7.02 -15.41
C TRP A 63 -11.99 6.88 -15.71
N LEU A 64 -11.47 5.66 -15.74
CA LEU A 64 -10.08 5.40 -16.07
C LEU A 64 -9.72 5.63 -17.54
N LYS A 65 -10.70 5.59 -18.46
CA LYS A 65 -10.52 5.88 -19.89
C LYS A 65 -10.53 7.39 -20.19
N ARG A 66 -11.12 8.21 -19.32
CA ARG A 66 -11.25 9.65 -19.52
C ARG A 66 -9.94 10.37 -19.13
N PRO A 67 -9.51 11.42 -19.86
CA PRO A 67 -8.35 12.23 -19.49
C PRO A 67 -8.64 13.24 -18.35
N VAL A 68 -9.80 13.11 -17.70
CA VAL A 68 -10.27 14.04 -16.67
C VAL A 68 -10.09 13.40 -15.29
N GLN A 69 -9.46 14.12 -14.38
CA GLN A 69 -9.29 13.67 -13.00
C GLN A 69 -10.66 13.56 -12.29
N GLN A 70 -10.94 12.39 -11.74
CA GLN A 70 -12.07 12.18 -10.83
C GLN A 70 -11.56 12.08 -9.39
N LYS A 71 -12.25 12.74 -8.46
CA LYS A 71 -11.95 12.68 -7.03
C LYS A 71 -13.14 12.07 -6.30
N ILE A 72 -12.87 10.98 -5.58
CA ILE A 72 -13.87 10.26 -4.80
C ILE A 72 -13.43 10.30 -3.34
N THR A 73 -14.35 10.68 -2.46
CA THR A 73 -14.17 10.59 -1.01
C THR A 73 -15.10 9.50 -0.49
N PRO A 74 -14.57 8.32 -0.11
CA PRO A 74 -15.41 7.22 0.35
C PRO A 74 -16.20 7.61 1.59
N LYS A 75 -17.51 7.29 1.63
CA LYS A 75 -18.36 7.52 2.81
C LYS A 75 -17.88 6.78 4.05
N LYS A 76 -17.36 5.56 3.89
CA LYS A 76 -16.75 4.76 4.94
C LYS A 76 -15.23 4.78 4.75
N PRO A 77 -14.47 5.55 5.54
CA PRO A 77 -13.02 5.56 5.45
C PRO A 77 -12.43 4.17 5.73
N LEU A 78 -11.47 3.75 4.91
CA LEU A 78 -10.72 2.52 5.14
C LEU A 78 -9.49 2.81 5.99
N PRO A 79 -9.33 2.23 7.19
CA PRO A 79 -8.12 2.41 7.98
C PRO A 79 -6.92 1.75 7.27
N ILE A 80 -5.79 2.46 7.24
CA ILE A 80 -4.54 1.98 6.63
C ILE A 80 -3.45 1.95 7.70
N PHE A 81 -2.85 0.78 7.89
CA PHE A 81 -1.72 0.57 8.79
C PHE A 81 -0.51 0.14 7.98
N VAL A 82 0.54 0.96 7.99
CA VAL A 82 1.83 0.62 7.38
C VAL A 82 2.75 0.16 8.51
N ARG A 83 3.08 -1.14 8.52
CA ARG A 83 3.91 -1.76 9.54
C ARG A 83 5.18 -2.35 8.92
N TYR A 84 6.24 -2.40 9.71
CA TYR A 84 7.53 -2.94 9.30
C TYR A 84 7.88 -4.09 10.24
N TYR A 85 7.83 -5.32 9.71
CA TYR A 85 8.18 -6.53 10.42
C TYR A 85 9.27 -7.26 9.64
N THR A 86 10.31 -7.67 10.35
CA THR A 86 11.42 -8.50 9.84
C THR A 86 11.28 -9.96 10.25
N ALA A 87 10.33 -10.26 11.14
CA ALA A 87 9.90 -11.60 11.50
C ALA A 87 8.37 -11.65 11.68
N GLN A 88 7.68 -12.59 11.03
CA GLN A 88 6.24 -12.77 11.17
C GLN A 88 5.85 -14.22 10.85
N THR A 89 4.77 -14.72 11.47
CA THR A 89 4.15 -15.98 11.08
C THR A 89 3.35 -15.84 9.77
N ASP A 90 3.40 -16.88 8.93
CA ASP A 90 2.48 -17.00 7.79
C ASP A 90 1.11 -17.56 8.22
N SER A 91 0.22 -17.76 7.24
CA SER A 91 -1.14 -18.29 7.47
C SER A 91 -1.15 -19.68 8.10
N ASN A 92 -0.05 -20.42 8.02
CA ASN A 92 0.09 -21.79 8.54
C ASN A 92 0.89 -21.79 9.86
N MET A 93 1.06 -20.63 10.50
CA MET A 93 1.85 -20.41 11.72
C MET A 93 3.35 -20.69 11.59
N ASN A 94 3.88 -20.83 10.37
CA ASN A 94 5.32 -20.99 10.20
C ASN A 94 6.01 -19.63 10.34
N LEU A 95 7.07 -19.58 11.14
CA LEU A 95 7.86 -18.38 11.32
C LEU A 95 8.64 -18.06 10.03
N ARG A 96 8.49 -16.83 9.54
CA ARG A 96 9.23 -16.30 8.38
C ARG A 96 10.04 -15.08 8.78
N PHE A 97 11.23 -14.98 8.20
CA PHE A 97 12.12 -13.82 8.34
C PHE A 97 12.22 -13.06 7.02
N PHE A 98 12.42 -11.75 7.11
CA PHE A 98 12.55 -10.83 5.99
C PHE A 98 13.82 -10.00 6.16
N ILE A 99 14.38 -9.53 5.04
CA ILE A 99 15.58 -8.69 5.05
C ILE A 99 15.26 -7.34 5.71
N ASP A 100 16.09 -6.95 6.69
CA ASP A 100 15.99 -5.65 7.36
C ASP A 100 16.58 -4.51 6.49
N VAL A 101 15.88 -4.16 5.41
CA VAL A 101 16.31 -3.16 4.42
C VAL A 101 16.57 -1.78 5.04
N TYR A 102 15.85 -1.43 6.11
CA TYR A 102 16.00 -0.14 6.79
C TYR A 102 16.86 -0.18 8.04
N ARG A 103 17.52 -1.32 8.34
CA ARG A 103 18.41 -1.51 9.50
C ARG A 103 17.76 -1.10 10.83
N ARG A 104 16.45 -1.31 10.96
CA ARG A 104 15.70 -0.94 12.15
C ARG A 104 15.94 -1.91 13.30
N ASP A 105 16.20 -3.17 13.01
CA ASP A 105 16.38 -4.20 14.04
C ASP A 105 17.67 -3.95 14.81
N GLU A 106 18.76 -3.66 14.12
CA GLU A 106 20.04 -3.32 14.76
C GLU A 106 19.90 -2.12 15.71
N TYR A 107 19.20 -1.08 15.25
CA TYR A 107 18.91 0.10 16.06
C TYR A 107 18.07 -0.25 17.29
N MET A 108 17.01 -1.03 17.10
CA MET A 108 16.10 -1.43 18.18
C MET A 108 16.80 -2.34 19.21
N ILE A 109 17.61 -3.30 18.77
CA ILE A 109 18.38 -4.19 19.65
C ILE A 109 19.31 -3.38 20.55
N LYS A 110 20.06 -2.42 19.98
CA LYS A 110 20.94 -1.53 20.76
C LYS A 110 20.19 -0.72 21.82
N LYS A 111 18.94 -0.33 21.52
CA LYS A 111 18.10 0.42 22.46
C LYS A 111 17.48 -0.45 23.55
N LEU A 112 17.02 -1.65 23.20
CA LEU A 112 16.30 -2.53 24.10
C LEU A 112 17.23 -3.35 25.01
N TYR A 113 18.38 -3.78 24.49
CA TYR A 113 19.27 -4.74 25.14
C TYR A 113 20.66 -4.15 25.44
N ARG A 114 20.73 -2.84 25.65
CA ARG A 114 21.98 -2.18 25.98
C ARG A 114 22.56 -2.81 27.25
N LYS A 115 23.71 -3.49 27.14
CA LYS A 115 24.52 -3.89 28.30
C LYS A 115 24.94 -2.61 29.01
N ASN A 116 24.69 -2.57 30.32
CA ASN A 116 25.39 -1.67 31.23
C ASN A 116 26.91 -1.83 31.07
#